data_AF-A0A7V2MHT2-F1
#
_entry.id   AF-A0A7V2MHT2-F1
#
_cell.length_a   1.000
_cell.length_b   1.000
_cell.length_c   1.000
_cell.angle_alpha   90.00
_cell.angle_beta   90.00
_cell.angle_gamma   90.00
#
_symmetry.space_group_name_H-M   'P 1'
#
loop_
_entity.id
_entity.type
_entity.pdbx_description
1 polymer ?
#
loop_
_entity_poly.entity_id
_entity_poly.type
_entity_poly.pdbx_seq_one_letter_code
_entity_poly.pdbx_strand_id
1 'polypeptide(L)'
;MGGFNLERVAAPSSLRDAADRWTAVETRVAHGEMPPRNAPAPDLDTRERFTQWVNRTLRAEACSAGVVPGPAFTRRLNRDEYAATLRDLLDIHLDIAAALPVDGAGGEGFDNAAETLFLSPLHVEKYMDLARFAMDFAAKEFKSRAKILIAQPGPGMTPEEAAGAILRNFLPRAFRRPVTGADVEPYLEIFRAALKQGQPFDGAVFFTLRSVLVSPYFLFRVEPPHFGAEAKPLEPFALASRLSYFLWSSMPDELLFDVAAAGKLQDPEVLQQLTRRMLRNDRALDFSRRFVEQWLRTRDLAGEKAPDAKLFPAFAGDEELRSDIRYQPVLFFREMLVRNLPLTVLIDSRHTIATSNLAKHFNEKLNIRAAAAKQPHWIELPEGSHRGGLLGMPAVLAVSSYPYRTSPVLRGAWIMESMLGTPPPPPPPDVPALEEPPPGSAPMTVRERLAQHRANPACASCHSRIDPLGFALENYDVVGRWRDEEAGKPVDASGELMDGTRVNGPHELKKALLDRKDLFVRNLATKMLGYALNRGLTLRDSCAVDQIVAKVKENNYSSQTLVEAIVLSTPFRYQAARPAAVRKEPTKP
;
A
#
# COMPACT_ATOMS: atom_id res chain seq x y z
N MET A 1 -1.38 -24.41 23.63
CA MET A 1 -0.16 -23.78 23.10
C MET A 1 -0.10 -22.33 23.59
N GLY A 2 1.02 -21.86 24.11
CA GLY A 2 1.29 -20.43 24.27
C GLY A 2 1.79 -19.92 25.63
N GLY A 3 1.67 -20.68 26.74
CA GLY A 3 2.31 -20.33 28.03
C GLY A 3 2.02 -18.93 28.61
N PHE A 4 1.01 -18.22 28.09
CA PHE A 4 0.72 -16.84 28.45
C PHE A 4 -0.13 -16.82 29.73
N ASN A 5 0.45 -16.38 30.85
CA ASN A 5 -0.22 -16.33 32.14
C ASN A 5 -0.85 -14.94 32.37
N LEU A 6 -2.18 -14.87 32.36
CA LEU A 6 -2.98 -13.67 32.65
C LEU A 6 -2.79 -13.14 34.09
N GLU A 7 -2.41 -13.98 35.05
CA GLU A 7 -2.13 -13.56 36.43
C GLU A 7 -0.95 -12.58 36.52
N ARG A 8 -0.05 -12.60 35.51
CA ARG A 8 1.04 -11.62 35.38
C ARG A 8 0.58 -10.27 34.86
N VAL A 9 -0.69 -10.15 34.47
CA VAL A 9 -1.39 -8.94 34.04
C VAL A 9 -2.37 -8.58 35.17
N ALA A 10 -1.82 -8.32 36.36
CA ALA A 10 -2.57 -8.37 37.63
C ALA A 10 -3.65 -7.29 37.80
N ALA A 11 -3.66 -6.23 36.98
CA ALA A 11 -4.66 -5.16 37.04
C ALA A 11 -4.66 -4.29 35.76
N PRO A 12 -5.75 -3.55 35.46
CA PRO A 12 -5.77 -2.51 34.43
C PRO A 12 -4.62 -1.49 34.50
N SER A 13 -4.10 -1.21 35.70
CA SER A 13 -2.93 -0.32 35.90
C SER A 13 -1.66 -0.83 35.21
N SER A 14 -1.55 -2.13 34.90
CA SER A 14 -0.42 -2.72 34.19
C SER A 14 -0.40 -2.44 32.68
N LEU A 15 -1.42 -1.74 32.14
CA LEU A 15 -1.48 -1.35 30.72
C LEU A 15 -0.27 -0.50 30.29
N ARG A 16 0.36 0.22 31.24
CA ARG A 16 1.57 1.02 31.00
C ARG A 16 2.81 0.15 30.82
N ASP A 17 3.05 -0.74 31.78
CA ASP A 17 4.31 -1.48 31.88
C ASP A 17 4.32 -2.78 31.04
N ALA A 18 3.17 -3.19 30.51
CA ALA A 18 3.00 -4.44 29.77
C ALA A 18 2.22 -4.28 28.45
N ALA A 19 2.39 -3.14 27.76
CA ALA A 19 1.65 -2.80 26.55
C ALA A 19 1.66 -3.91 25.47
N ASP A 20 2.82 -4.51 25.17
CA ASP A 20 2.94 -5.59 24.18
C ASP A 20 2.13 -6.84 24.57
N ARG A 21 2.10 -7.16 25.87
CA ARG A 21 1.33 -8.29 26.39
C ARG A 21 -0.16 -8.02 26.33
N TRP A 22 -0.60 -6.81 26.69
CA TRP A 22 -1.99 -6.42 26.57
C TRP A 22 -2.47 -6.36 25.11
N THR A 23 -1.59 -5.98 24.19
CA THR A 23 -1.85 -6.03 22.75
C THR A 23 -2.06 -7.48 22.31
N ALA A 24 -1.20 -8.40 22.73
CA ALA A 24 -1.38 -9.82 22.44
C ALA A 24 -2.68 -10.40 23.06
N VAL A 25 -3.06 -9.97 24.27
CA VAL A 25 -4.34 -10.35 24.89
C VAL A 25 -5.52 -9.85 24.07
N GLU A 26 -5.49 -8.56 23.70
CA GLU A 26 -6.52 -7.94 22.88
C GLU A 26 -6.69 -8.70 21.56
N THR A 27 -5.59 -8.99 20.85
CA THR A 27 -5.61 -9.75 19.60
C THR A 27 -6.18 -11.15 19.78
N ARG A 28 -5.78 -11.87 20.84
CA ARG A 28 -6.29 -13.22 21.11
C ARG A 28 -7.76 -13.26 21.48
N VAL A 29 -8.23 -12.28 22.26
CA VAL A 29 -9.66 -12.15 22.59
C VAL A 29 -10.45 -11.77 21.34
N ALA A 30 -9.93 -10.86 20.51
CA ALA A 30 -10.51 -10.48 19.23
C ALA A 30 -10.64 -11.70 18.29
N HIS A 31 -9.62 -12.56 18.24
CA HIS A 31 -9.63 -13.79 17.43
C HIS A 31 -10.45 -14.95 18.03
N GLY A 32 -10.99 -14.79 19.24
CA GLY A 32 -11.68 -15.88 19.94
C GLY A 32 -10.77 -17.03 20.38
N GLU A 33 -9.46 -16.83 20.42
CA GLU A 33 -8.49 -17.79 20.97
C GLU A 33 -8.57 -17.87 22.50
N MET A 34 -9.23 -16.89 23.13
CA MET A 34 -9.46 -16.82 24.56
C MET A 34 -10.95 -16.70 24.89
N PRO A 35 -11.44 -17.45 25.89
CA PRO A 35 -10.68 -18.31 26.80
C PRO A 35 -10.31 -19.68 26.18
N PRO A 36 -9.42 -20.48 26.82
CA PRO A 36 -9.02 -21.80 26.33
C PRO A 36 -10.20 -22.74 26.08
N ARG A 37 -9.98 -23.78 25.26
CA ARG A 37 -10.98 -24.83 25.01
C ARG A 37 -11.51 -25.39 26.33
N ASN A 38 -12.84 -25.53 26.43
CA ASN A 38 -13.61 -25.99 27.59
C ASN A 38 -13.81 -24.99 28.74
N ALA A 39 -13.38 -23.73 28.60
CA ALA A 39 -13.76 -22.65 29.51
C ALA A 39 -15.00 -21.89 28.99
N PRO A 40 -15.88 -21.38 29.88
CA PRO A 40 -17.02 -20.57 29.45
C PRO A 40 -16.54 -19.29 28.77
N ALA A 41 -16.89 -19.12 27.50
CA ALA A 41 -16.50 -17.96 26.71
C ALA A 41 -17.52 -16.83 26.86
N PRO A 42 -17.10 -15.57 27.11
CA PRO A 42 -18.01 -14.42 27.10
C PRO A 42 -18.71 -14.29 25.74
N ASP A 43 -19.87 -13.63 25.69
CA ASP A 43 -20.51 -13.28 24.42
C ASP A 43 -19.62 -12.32 23.58
N LEU A 44 -19.90 -12.21 22.28
CA LEU A 44 -19.08 -11.39 21.37
C LEU A 44 -19.08 -9.90 21.75
N ASP A 45 -20.21 -9.37 22.21
CA ASP A 45 -20.32 -7.96 22.59
C ASP A 45 -19.44 -7.65 23.80
N THR A 46 -19.35 -8.58 24.75
CA THR A 46 -18.46 -8.47 25.91
C THR A 46 -16.99 -8.55 25.50
N ARG A 47 -16.64 -9.47 24.59
CA ARG A 47 -15.27 -9.56 24.04
C ARG A 47 -14.90 -8.27 23.33
N GLU A 48 -15.79 -7.70 22.52
CA GLU A 48 -15.55 -6.46 21.80
C GLU A 48 -15.43 -5.25 22.73
N ARG A 49 -16.31 -5.10 23.71
CA ARG A 49 -16.18 -4.04 24.72
C ARG A 49 -14.82 -4.11 25.42
N PHE A 50 -14.36 -5.33 25.72
CA PHE A 50 -13.04 -5.55 26.28
C PHE A 50 -11.93 -5.15 25.30
N THR A 51 -11.93 -5.62 24.05
CA THR A 51 -10.88 -5.27 23.07
C THR A 51 -10.85 -3.78 22.79
N GLN A 52 -12.00 -3.14 22.62
CA GLN A 52 -12.12 -1.69 22.45
C GLN A 52 -11.62 -0.92 23.69
N TRP A 53 -11.88 -1.41 24.89
CA TRP A 53 -11.38 -0.79 26.13
C TRP A 53 -9.85 -0.92 26.23
N VAL A 54 -9.28 -2.10 26.02
CA VAL A 54 -7.83 -2.32 26.03
C VAL A 54 -7.17 -1.45 24.97
N ASN A 55 -7.67 -1.48 23.74
CA ASN A 55 -7.13 -0.73 22.61
C ASN A 55 -7.15 0.79 22.88
N ARG A 56 -8.29 1.34 23.33
CA ARG A 56 -8.40 2.77 23.67
C ARG A 56 -7.42 3.16 24.79
N THR A 57 -7.29 2.32 25.81
CA THR A 57 -6.44 2.63 26.96
C THR A 57 -4.96 2.56 26.60
N LEU A 58 -4.54 1.52 25.87
CA LEU A 58 -3.18 1.39 25.34
C LEU A 58 -2.81 2.55 24.42
N ARG A 59 -3.74 2.97 23.56
CA ARG A 59 -3.55 4.16 22.71
C ARG A 59 -3.37 5.40 23.57
N ALA A 60 -4.28 5.69 24.49
CA ALA A 60 -4.18 6.86 25.36
C ALA A 60 -2.85 6.90 26.11
N GLU A 61 -2.38 5.77 26.61
CA GLU A 61 -1.10 5.65 27.28
C GLU A 61 0.09 5.87 26.32
N ALA A 62 0.08 5.22 25.15
CA ALA A 62 1.12 5.39 24.14
C ALA A 62 1.21 6.83 23.62
N CYS A 63 0.11 7.57 23.68
CA CYS A 63 0.00 8.97 23.29
C CYS A 63 0.36 9.95 24.43
N SER A 64 0.52 9.48 25.68
CA SER A 64 0.72 10.35 26.85
C SER A 64 2.00 11.18 26.80
N ALA A 65 3.04 10.66 26.14
CA ALA A 65 4.31 11.35 25.90
C ALA A 65 4.33 12.22 24.62
N GLY A 66 3.18 12.35 23.95
CA GLY A 66 3.07 13.03 22.66
C GLY A 66 3.56 12.19 21.47
N VAL A 67 3.60 12.81 20.29
CA VAL A 67 4.01 12.14 19.05
C VAL A 67 5.52 12.01 18.98
N VAL A 68 5.99 10.77 18.91
CA VAL A 68 7.42 10.43 18.74
C VAL A 68 7.64 9.72 17.40
N PRO A 69 8.81 9.88 16.77
CA PRO A 69 9.13 9.07 15.60
C PRO A 69 9.34 7.61 16.00
N GLY A 70 8.89 6.70 15.14
CA GLY A 70 9.17 5.27 15.29
C GLY A 70 10.54 4.85 14.75
N PRO A 71 10.88 3.56 14.86
CA PRO A 71 12.17 3.05 14.39
C PRO A 71 12.31 3.22 12.88
N ALA A 72 13.52 3.55 12.44
CA ALA A 72 13.93 3.46 11.04
C ALA A 72 14.70 2.15 10.84
N PHE A 73 14.35 1.40 9.78
CA PHE A 73 15.02 0.16 9.40
C PHE A 73 15.74 0.36 8.07
N THR A 74 16.94 -0.19 7.96
CA THR A 74 17.59 -0.36 6.66
C THR A 74 16.76 -1.34 5.85
N ARG A 75 16.37 -0.95 4.63
CA ARG A 75 15.64 -1.83 3.72
C ARG A 75 16.20 -1.73 2.32
N ARG A 76 16.11 -2.82 1.57
CA ARG A 76 16.35 -2.75 0.13
C ARG A 76 15.22 -1.98 -0.56
N LEU A 77 15.47 -1.54 -1.79
CA LEU A 77 14.40 -1.20 -2.71
C LEU A 77 13.59 -2.47 -2.98
N ASN A 78 12.27 -2.35 -2.91
CA ASN A 78 11.42 -3.42 -3.42
C ASN A 78 11.57 -3.49 -4.97
N ARG A 79 11.09 -4.57 -5.58
CA ARG A 79 11.21 -4.85 -7.02
C ARG A 79 10.77 -3.65 -7.87
N ASP A 80 9.63 -3.07 -7.55
CA ASP A 80 9.07 -1.97 -8.33
C ASP A 80 9.84 -0.66 -8.10
N GLU A 81 10.31 -0.39 -6.88
CA GLU A 81 11.14 0.78 -6.54
C GLU A 81 12.50 0.71 -7.25
N TYR A 82 13.08 -0.48 -7.34
CA TYR A 82 14.29 -0.74 -8.12
C TYR A 82 14.05 -0.42 -9.60
N ALA A 83 12.94 -0.93 -10.18
CA ALA A 83 12.56 -0.67 -11.57
C ALA A 83 12.39 0.83 -11.85
N ALA A 84 11.61 1.53 -11.02
CA ALA A 84 11.33 2.95 -11.18
C ALA A 84 12.58 3.81 -11.00
N THR A 85 13.46 3.43 -10.08
CA THR A 85 14.76 4.10 -9.92
C THR A 85 15.63 3.92 -11.15
N LEU A 86 15.73 2.70 -11.71
CA LEU A 86 16.51 2.47 -12.93
C LEU A 86 15.94 3.23 -14.13
N ARG A 87 14.62 3.28 -14.27
CA ARG A 87 13.95 4.12 -15.27
C ARG A 87 14.38 5.59 -15.13
N ASP A 88 14.26 6.15 -13.93
CA ASP A 88 14.57 7.58 -13.73
C ASP A 88 16.07 7.88 -13.81
N LEU A 89 16.93 6.94 -13.40
CA LEU A 89 18.39 7.09 -13.41
C LEU A 89 18.97 6.93 -14.82
N LEU A 90 18.47 5.95 -15.59
CA LEU A 90 19.05 5.54 -16.87
C LEU A 90 18.21 5.94 -18.09
N ASP A 91 16.96 6.38 -17.90
CA ASP A 91 15.97 6.60 -18.97
C ASP A 91 15.53 5.31 -19.71
N ILE A 92 15.44 4.20 -18.97
CA ILE A 92 15.00 2.89 -19.50
C ILE A 92 13.52 2.65 -19.16
N HIS A 93 12.67 2.56 -20.19
CA HIS A 93 11.22 2.33 -20.05
C HIS A 93 10.85 0.87 -20.32
N LEU A 94 11.54 -0.06 -19.65
CA LEU A 94 11.33 -1.50 -19.74
C LEU A 94 11.13 -2.08 -18.32
N ASP A 95 10.22 -3.04 -18.17
CA ASP A 95 10.04 -3.76 -16.89
C ASP A 95 11.12 -4.85 -16.72
N ILE A 96 12.36 -4.40 -16.52
CA ILE A 96 13.51 -5.27 -16.30
C ILE A 96 13.47 -5.95 -14.93
N ALA A 97 12.84 -5.32 -13.94
CA ALA A 97 12.78 -5.86 -12.59
C ALA A 97 11.85 -7.07 -12.49
N ALA A 98 11.17 -7.44 -13.58
CA ALA A 98 10.32 -8.61 -13.65
C ALA A 98 11.02 -9.94 -13.26
N ALA A 99 12.34 -9.97 -13.43
CA ALA A 99 13.19 -11.11 -13.07
C ALA A 99 13.49 -11.21 -11.56
N LEU A 100 13.24 -10.17 -10.77
CA LEU A 100 13.39 -10.24 -9.31
C LEU A 100 12.26 -11.07 -8.69
N PRO A 101 12.55 -11.83 -7.62
CA PRO A 101 11.52 -12.45 -6.80
C PRO A 101 10.45 -11.44 -6.38
N VAL A 102 9.20 -11.89 -6.26
CA VAL A 102 8.10 -11.06 -5.77
C VAL A 102 8.30 -10.78 -4.28
N ASP A 103 8.06 -9.53 -3.89
CA ASP A 103 8.19 -9.09 -2.51
C ASP A 103 6.92 -9.42 -1.70
N GLY A 104 7.12 -9.91 -0.47
CA GLY A 104 6.02 -10.16 0.46
C GLY A 104 5.49 -8.85 1.06
N ALA A 105 4.17 -8.78 1.26
CA ALA A 105 3.57 -7.66 1.98
C ALA A 105 3.88 -7.74 3.49
N GLY A 106 4.26 -6.61 4.08
CA GLY A 106 4.52 -6.46 5.50
C GLY A 106 3.82 -5.24 6.10
N GLY A 107 3.96 -5.06 7.41
CA GLY A 107 3.40 -3.93 8.13
C GLY A 107 1.91 -3.75 7.89
N GLU A 108 1.53 -2.62 7.29
CA GLU A 108 0.14 -2.31 6.97
C GLU A 108 -0.43 -3.04 5.74
N GLY A 109 0.30 -3.99 5.17
CA GLY A 109 -0.13 -4.79 4.00
C GLY A 109 0.57 -4.40 2.71
N PHE A 110 1.79 -3.85 2.79
CA PHE A 110 2.52 -3.33 1.64
C PHE A 110 3.89 -3.99 1.47
N ASP A 111 4.27 -4.24 0.24
CA ASP A 111 5.54 -4.85 -0.16
C ASP A 111 6.76 -3.92 -0.09
N ASN A 112 6.57 -2.65 0.28
CA ASN A 112 7.65 -1.72 0.56
C ASN A 112 8.05 -1.69 2.05
N ALA A 113 7.40 -2.51 2.88
CA ALA A 113 7.67 -2.62 4.30
C ALA A 113 9.04 -3.26 4.58
N ALA A 114 9.86 -2.62 5.41
CA ALA A 114 11.22 -3.06 5.70
C ALA A 114 11.28 -4.49 6.30
N GLU A 115 10.25 -4.88 7.04
CA GLU A 115 10.17 -6.15 7.77
C GLU A 115 10.13 -7.39 6.87
N THR A 116 9.80 -7.24 5.59
CA THR A 116 9.70 -8.35 4.63
C THR A 116 10.75 -8.31 3.53
N LEU A 117 11.52 -7.22 3.44
CA LEU A 117 12.49 -6.97 2.38
C LEU A 117 13.87 -7.56 2.68
N PHE A 118 13.91 -8.86 2.92
CA PHE A 118 15.15 -9.61 3.12
C PHE A 118 15.94 -9.74 1.81
N LEU A 119 17.25 -9.96 1.92
CA LEU A 119 18.14 -10.24 0.79
C LEU A 119 18.52 -11.73 0.80
N SER A 120 18.02 -12.48 -0.19
CA SER A 120 18.41 -13.89 -0.39
C SER A 120 19.54 -14.03 -1.42
N PRO A 121 20.27 -15.16 -1.48
CA PRO A 121 21.29 -15.39 -2.51
C PRO A 121 20.76 -15.20 -3.94
N LEU A 122 19.52 -15.64 -4.20
CA LEU A 122 18.86 -15.44 -5.50
C LEU A 122 18.68 -13.95 -5.86
N HIS A 123 18.41 -13.08 -4.87
CA HIS A 123 18.33 -11.65 -5.14
C HIS A 123 19.69 -11.09 -5.58
N VAL A 124 20.78 -11.51 -4.93
CA VAL A 124 22.13 -11.04 -5.28
C VAL A 124 22.50 -11.42 -6.71
N GLU A 125 22.23 -12.67 -7.10
CA GLU A 125 22.43 -13.14 -8.48
C GLU A 125 21.61 -12.30 -9.47
N LYS A 126 20.31 -12.10 -9.20
CA LYS A 126 19.43 -11.34 -10.09
C LYS A 126 19.78 -9.86 -10.16
N TYR A 127 20.26 -9.24 -9.08
CA TYR A 127 20.75 -7.86 -9.14
C TYR A 127 21.99 -7.73 -10.04
N MET A 128 22.89 -8.71 -10.03
CA MET A 128 24.05 -8.72 -10.93
C MET A 128 23.63 -8.88 -12.40
N ASP A 129 22.72 -9.81 -12.68
CA ASP A 129 22.15 -10.00 -14.02
C ASP A 129 21.46 -8.72 -14.53
N LEU A 130 20.65 -8.09 -13.69
CA LEU A 130 19.90 -6.89 -14.04
C LEU A 130 20.79 -5.66 -14.18
N ALA A 131 21.79 -5.49 -13.33
CA ALA A 131 22.77 -4.42 -13.47
C ALA A 131 23.53 -4.53 -14.80
N ARG A 132 23.92 -5.76 -15.17
CA ARG A 132 24.54 -6.03 -16.47
C ARG A 132 23.59 -5.70 -17.61
N PHE A 133 22.37 -6.25 -17.60
CA PHE A 133 21.37 -6.01 -18.64
C PHE A 133 21.04 -4.53 -18.81
N ALA A 134 20.76 -3.83 -17.71
CA ALA A 134 20.40 -2.41 -17.73
C ALA A 134 21.53 -1.56 -18.32
N MET A 135 22.79 -1.84 -17.96
CA MET A 135 23.94 -1.11 -18.50
C MET A 135 24.26 -1.48 -19.95
N ASP A 136 24.11 -2.75 -20.35
CA ASP A 136 24.24 -3.17 -21.75
C ASP A 136 23.17 -2.52 -22.64
N PHE A 137 21.94 -2.37 -22.14
CA PHE A 137 20.87 -1.66 -22.82
C PHE A 137 21.15 -0.15 -22.88
N ALA A 138 21.46 0.47 -21.75
CA ALA A 138 21.78 1.90 -21.66
C ALA A 138 22.98 2.29 -22.54
N ALA A 139 23.94 1.37 -22.73
CA ALA A 139 25.08 1.57 -23.62
C ALA A 139 24.74 1.59 -25.11
N LYS A 140 23.53 1.17 -25.51
CA LYS A 140 23.07 1.11 -26.90
C LYS A 140 21.94 2.10 -27.20
N GLU A 141 21.11 2.41 -26.20
CA GLU A 141 19.99 3.33 -26.36
C GLU A 141 20.46 4.79 -26.30
N PHE A 142 20.09 5.57 -27.31
CA PHE A 142 20.64 6.90 -27.55
C PHE A 142 20.40 7.88 -26.39
N LYS A 143 19.18 7.93 -25.83
CA LYS A 143 18.85 8.86 -24.74
C LYS A 143 19.58 8.50 -23.45
N SER A 144 19.62 7.22 -23.13
CA SER A 144 20.32 6.65 -21.98
C SER A 144 21.81 6.95 -22.05
N ARG A 145 22.44 6.72 -23.21
CA ARG A 145 23.85 7.06 -23.45
C ARG A 145 24.12 8.55 -23.24
N ALA A 146 23.31 9.42 -23.83
CA ALA A 146 23.48 10.88 -23.72
C ALA A 146 23.33 11.37 -22.27
N LYS A 147 22.43 10.75 -21.50
CA LYS A 147 22.20 11.05 -20.09
C LYS A 147 23.35 10.63 -19.17
N ILE A 148 24.08 9.57 -19.54
CA ILE A 148 25.18 9.01 -18.75
C ILE A 148 26.53 9.63 -19.15
N LEU A 149 26.84 9.66 -20.45
CA LEU A 149 28.12 10.11 -20.99
C LEU A 149 28.15 11.63 -21.16
N ILE A 150 28.07 12.36 -20.05
CA ILE A 150 28.07 13.83 -20.03
C ILE A 150 29.45 14.47 -20.23
N ALA A 151 30.51 13.67 -20.24
CA ALA A 151 31.89 14.09 -20.44
C ALA A 151 32.64 13.06 -21.29
N GLN A 152 33.63 13.50 -22.06
CA GLN A 152 34.42 12.67 -22.97
C GLN A 152 35.90 13.08 -22.89
N PRO A 153 36.85 12.13 -23.03
CA PRO A 153 38.26 12.46 -23.09
C PRO A 153 38.59 13.25 -24.36
N GLY A 154 39.60 14.12 -24.27
CA GLY A 154 40.05 14.96 -25.37
C GLY A 154 41.32 15.74 -25.05
N PRO A 155 41.75 16.68 -25.91
CA PRO A 155 43.01 17.42 -25.79
C PRO A 155 43.26 18.20 -24.49
N GLY A 156 42.27 18.30 -23.59
CA GLY A 156 42.40 18.93 -22.27
C GLY A 156 41.67 18.18 -21.15
N MET A 157 41.29 16.93 -21.37
CA MET A 157 40.61 16.10 -20.38
C MET A 157 41.03 14.65 -20.56
N THR A 158 41.70 14.10 -19.55
CA THR A 158 42.08 12.69 -19.53
C THR A 158 40.85 11.78 -19.41
N PRO A 159 40.94 10.50 -19.81
CA PRO A 159 39.87 9.52 -19.57
C PRO A 159 39.44 9.44 -18.11
N GLU A 160 40.37 9.53 -17.17
CA GLU A 160 40.07 9.46 -15.74
C GLU A 160 39.32 10.71 -15.24
N GLU A 161 39.68 11.91 -15.70
CA GLU A 161 38.96 13.15 -15.38
C GLU A 161 37.53 13.13 -15.94
N ALA A 162 37.35 12.67 -17.18
CA ALA A 162 36.03 12.52 -17.80
C ALA A 162 35.16 11.51 -17.03
N ALA A 163 35.72 10.35 -16.68
CA ALA A 163 35.03 9.35 -15.86
C ALA A 163 34.69 9.89 -14.47
N GLY A 164 35.59 10.65 -13.85
CA GLY A 164 35.35 11.32 -12.58
C GLY A 164 34.18 12.30 -12.64
N ALA A 165 34.07 13.09 -13.72
CA ALA A 165 32.92 13.98 -13.94
C ALA A 165 31.60 13.19 -14.08
N ILE A 166 31.60 12.11 -14.85
CA ILE A 166 30.43 11.22 -15.00
C ILE A 166 30.02 10.62 -13.64
N LEU A 167 30.96 10.08 -12.88
CA LEU A 167 30.70 9.48 -11.56
C LEU A 167 30.17 10.50 -10.57
N ARG A 168 30.74 11.71 -10.49
CA ARG A 168 30.24 12.79 -9.62
C ARG A 168 28.83 13.24 -9.96
N ASN A 169 28.40 13.10 -11.22
CA ASN A 169 27.03 13.37 -11.63
C ASN A 169 26.08 12.17 -11.43
N PHE A 170 26.59 10.94 -11.52
CA PHE A 170 25.79 9.72 -11.45
C PHE A 170 25.55 9.26 -10.00
N LEU A 171 26.60 9.21 -9.18
CA LEU A 171 26.56 8.64 -7.83
C LEU A 171 25.60 9.37 -6.88
N PRO A 172 25.47 10.72 -6.87
CA PRO A 172 24.53 11.38 -5.97
C PRO A 172 23.07 10.98 -6.21
N ARG A 173 22.70 10.80 -7.49
CA ARG A 173 21.37 10.34 -7.90
C ARG A 173 21.17 8.87 -7.55
N ALA A 174 22.15 8.03 -7.88
CA ALA A 174 22.11 6.60 -7.58
C ALA A 174 22.05 6.30 -6.07
N PHE A 175 22.81 7.02 -5.25
CA PHE A 175 22.88 6.81 -3.79
C PHE A 175 21.92 7.71 -3.00
N ARG A 176 21.26 8.66 -3.67
CA ARG A 176 20.30 9.62 -3.10
C ARG A 176 20.91 10.45 -1.96
N ARG A 177 22.21 10.75 -2.05
CA ARG A 177 22.97 11.50 -1.04
C ARG A 177 24.12 12.27 -1.67
N PRO A 178 24.69 13.27 -0.99
CA PRO A 178 25.97 13.85 -1.37
C PRO A 178 27.05 12.76 -1.40
N VAL A 179 27.95 12.88 -2.37
CA VAL A 179 29.11 12.00 -2.51
C VAL A 179 30.38 12.82 -2.42
N THR A 180 31.38 12.25 -1.76
CA THR A 180 32.71 12.84 -1.57
C THR A 180 33.71 12.19 -2.54
N GLY A 181 34.93 12.72 -2.60
CA GLY A 181 36.01 12.05 -3.35
C GLY A 181 36.25 10.61 -2.90
N ALA A 182 36.12 10.34 -1.59
CA ALA A 182 36.24 9.00 -1.02
C ALA A 182 35.11 8.05 -1.46
N ASP A 183 33.94 8.57 -1.81
CA ASP A 183 32.85 7.77 -2.39
C ASP A 183 33.08 7.46 -3.87
N VAL A 184 33.79 8.33 -4.59
CA VAL A 184 34.05 8.22 -6.04
C VAL A 184 35.25 7.32 -6.32
N GLU A 185 36.29 7.39 -5.49
CA GLU A 185 37.58 6.72 -5.71
C GLU A 185 37.48 5.20 -5.95
N PRO A 186 36.68 4.42 -5.16
CA PRO A 186 36.54 2.98 -5.40
C PRO A 186 35.99 2.65 -6.79
N TYR A 187 35.14 3.50 -7.35
CA TYR A 187 34.61 3.32 -8.71
C TYR A 187 35.62 3.75 -9.78
N LEU A 188 36.44 4.77 -9.50
CA LEU A 188 37.57 5.13 -10.38
C LEU A 188 38.65 4.03 -10.44
N GLU A 189 38.87 3.29 -9.35
CA GLU A 189 39.72 2.09 -9.39
C GLU A 189 39.18 1.03 -10.35
N ILE A 190 37.88 0.75 -10.32
CA ILE A 190 37.21 -0.19 -11.26
C ILE A 190 37.35 0.31 -12.70
N PHE A 191 37.15 1.61 -12.93
CA PHE A 191 37.32 2.22 -14.24
C PHE A 191 38.76 2.07 -14.77
N ARG A 192 39.76 2.39 -13.95
CA ARG A 192 41.19 2.21 -14.28
C ARG A 192 41.52 0.75 -14.59
N ALA A 193 40.97 -0.19 -13.83
CA ALA A 193 41.14 -1.62 -14.08
C ALA A 193 40.55 -2.04 -15.44
N ALA A 194 39.36 -1.54 -15.78
CA ALA A 194 38.72 -1.82 -17.07
C ALA A 194 39.53 -1.26 -18.26
N LEU A 195 40.07 -0.05 -18.15
CA LEU A 195 40.97 0.52 -19.17
C LEU A 195 42.25 -0.31 -19.33
N LYS A 196 42.86 -0.77 -18.23
CA LYS A 196 44.04 -1.66 -18.27
C LYS A 196 43.76 -2.99 -18.96
N GLN A 197 42.52 -3.47 -18.94
CA GLN A 197 42.07 -4.66 -19.66
C GLN A 197 41.70 -4.39 -21.13
N GLY A 198 41.96 -3.18 -21.65
CA GLY A 198 41.74 -2.83 -23.05
C GLY A 198 40.30 -2.43 -23.39
N GLN A 199 39.43 -2.18 -22.40
CA GLN A 199 38.10 -1.65 -22.68
C GLN A 199 38.20 -0.23 -23.26
N PRO A 200 37.44 0.11 -24.31
CA PRO A 200 37.32 1.49 -24.76
C PRO A 200 36.67 2.35 -23.66
N PHE A 201 36.87 3.67 -23.71
CA PHE A 201 36.41 4.61 -22.68
C PHE A 201 34.96 4.37 -22.25
N ASP A 202 34.02 4.41 -23.19
CA ASP A 202 32.60 4.17 -22.90
C ASP A 202 32.37 2.79 -22.27
N GLY A 203 33.02 1.75 -22.81
CA GLY A 203 32.93 0.39 -22.27
C GLY A 203 33.39 0.30 -20.81
N ALA A 204 34.49 0.98 -20.48
CA ALA A 204 35.00 1.08 -19.11
C ALA A 204 34.05 1.87 -18.19
N VAL A 205 33.42 2.95 -18.68
CA VAL A 205 32.39 3.69 -17.92
C VAL A 205 31.19 2.80 -17.62
N PHE A 206 30.58 2.17 -18.63
CA PHE A 206 29.41 1.32 -18.43
C PHE A 206 29.72 0.09 -17.57
N PHE A 207 30.93 -0.49 -17.69
CA PHE A 207 31.37 -1.56 -16.79
C PHE A 207 31.45 -1.09 -15.34
N THR A 208 32.00 0.11 -15.11
CA THR A 208 32.08 0.71 -13.78
C THR A 208 30.69 0.97 -13.19
N LEU A 209 29.77 1.54 -13.97
CA LEU A 209 28.41 1.83 -13.49
C LEU A 209 27.59 0.58 -13.14
N ARG A 210 27.92 -0.61 -13.68
CA ARG A 210 27.32 -1.88 -13.22
C ARG A 210 27.58 -2.11 -11.74
N SER A 211 28.79 -1.85 -11.28
CA SER A 211 29.16 -2.01 -9.87
C SER A 211 28.38 -1.06 -8.95
N VAL A 212 28.03 0.13 -9.46
CA VAL A 212 27.17 1.09 -8.74
C VAL A 212 25.78 0.51 -8.52
N LEU A 213 25.19 -0.14 -9.53
CA LEU A 213 23.83 -0.70 -9.46
C LEU A 213 23.68 -1.93 -8.55
N VAL A 214 24.79 -2.50 -8.09
CA VAL A 214 24.81 -3.61 -7.11
C VAL A 214 25.41 -3.19 -5.77
N SER A 215 25.75 -1.90 -5.62
CA SER A 215 26.24 -1.33 -4.38
C SER A 215 25.14 -1.33 -3.31
N PRO A 216 25.46 -1.61 -2.04
CA PRO A 216 24.51 -1.44 -0.94
C PRO A 216 23.89 -0.04 -0.88
N TYR A 217 24.64 1.01 -1.25
CA TYR A 217 24.12 2.38 -1.29
C TYR A 217 23.09 2.62 -2.40
N PHE A 218 23.11 1.81 -3.46
CA PHE A 218 22.07 1.84 -4.50
C PHE A 218 20.88 0.96 -4.12
N LEU A 219 21.17 -0.29 -3.70
CA LEU A 219 20.16 -1.31 -3.43
C LEU A 219 19.36 -1.04 -2.16
N PHE A 220 19.91 -0.30 -1.19
CA PHE A 220 19.26 -0.03 0.09
C PHE A 220 19.00 1.45 0.31
N ARG A 221 17.87 1.74 0.96
CA ARG A 221 17.64 3.03 1.61
C ARG A 221 18.16 2.93 3.04
N VAL A 222 19.30 3.57 3.25
CA VAL A 222 19.99 3.58 4.55
C VAL A 222 19.76 4.93 5.20
N GLU A 223 19.16 4.91 6.39
CA GLU A 223 19.12 6.06 7.29
C GLU A 223 20.03 5.73 8.47
N PRO A 224 21.23 6.33 8.55
CA PRO A 224 22.20 6.02 9.59
C PRO A 224 21.55 6.14 10.97
N PRO A 225 21.66 5.12 11.85
CA PRO A 225 20.99 5.16 13.14
C PRO A 225 21.43 6.37 13.96
N HIS A 226 20.46 7.07 14.55
CA HIS A 226 20.74 8.14 15.50
C HIS A 226 20.93 7.55 16.91
N PHE A 227 22.17 7.49 17.37
CA PHE A 227 22.45 7.16 18.77
C PHE A 227 22.40 8.45 19.60
N GLY A 228 21.46 8.51 20.55
CA GLY A 228 21.19 9.72 21.32
C GLY A 228 20.07 9.49 22.34
N ALA A 229 19.79 10.53 23.15
CA ALA A 229 18.69 10.52 24.11
C ALA A 229 17.37 11.01 23.50
N GLU A 230 17.43 11.88 22.50
CA GLU A 230 16.27 12.55 21.91
C GLU A 230 16.17 12.32 20.41
N ALA A 231 14.96 12.42 19.87
CA ALA A 231 14.74 12.36 18.44
C ALA A 231 15.35 13.60 17.75
N LYS A 232 15.83 13.45 16.52
CA LYS A 232 16.33 14.56 15.71
C LYS A 232 15.62 14.66 14.36
N PRO A 233 15.58 15.85 13.73
CA PRO A 233 15.15 15.96 12.35
C PRO A 233 16.00 15.07 11.45
N LEU A 234 15.38 14.50 10.42
CA LEU A 234 16.13 13.79 9.37
C LEU A 234 17.07 14.73 8.63
N GLU A 235 18.19 14.17 8.22
CA GLU A 235 19.10 14.83 7.27
C GLU A 235 18.33 15.19 5.98
N PRO A 236 18.61 16.34 5.34
CA PRO A 236 17.80 16.82 4.23
C PRO A 236 17.65 15.83 3.07
N PHE A 237 18.72 15.14 2.68
CA PHE A 237 18.68 14.14 1.61
C PHE A 237 17.91 12.86 1.99
N ALA A 238 17.92 12.49 3.27
CA ALA A 238 17.10 11.38 3.76
C ALA A 238 15.61 11.74 3.69
N LEU A 239 15.24 12.96 4.07
CA LEU A 239 13.87 13.46 3.94
C LEU A 239 13.43 13.58 2.47
N ALA A 240 14.30 14.08 1.58
CA ALA A 240 14.08 14.09 0.14
C ALA A 240 13.78 12.66 -0.39
N SER A 241 14.60 11.69 0.02
CA SER A 241 14.41 10.29 -0.35
C SER A 241 13.11 9.71 0.23
N ARG A 242 12.75 9.98 1.48
CA ARG A 242 11.46 9.56 2.03
C ARG A 242 10.29 10.11 1.21
N LEU A 243 10.33 11.41 0.88
CA LEU A 243 9.29 12.06 0.09
C LEU A 243 9.19 11.48 -1.33
N SER A 244 10.32 11.30 -2.02
CA SER A 244 10.35 10.76 -3.38
C SER A 244 9.88 9.32 -3.46
N TYR A 245 10.26 8.47 -2.51
CA TYR A 245 9.83 7.07 -2.50
C TYR A 245 8.39 6.90 -2.05
N PHE A 246 7.88 7.78 -1.19
CA PHE A 246 6.46 7.80 -0.86
C PHE A 246 5.60 8.16 -2.09
N LEU A 247 5.92 9.27 -2.77
CA LEU A 247 5.04 9.82 -3.79
C LEU A 247 5.33 9.35 -5.22
N TRP A 248 6.56 8.93 -5.51
CA TRP A 248 7.00 8.52 -6.86
C TRP A 248 7.65 7.13 -6.89
N SER A 249 7.87 6.51 -5.72
CA SER A 249 8.56 5.23 -5.57
C SER A 249 9.92 5.15 -6.29
N SER A 250 10.57 6.29 -6.44
CA SER A 250 11.82 6.47 -7.17
C SER A 250 12.68 7.56 -6.50
N MET A 251 13.88 7.78 -7.02
CA MET A 251 14.82 8.78 -6.51
C MET A 251 14.27 10.22 -6.60
N PRO A 252 14.77 11.15 -5.77
CA PRO A 252 14.49 12.58 -5.90
C PRO A 252 14.83 13.12 -7.29
N ASP A 253 14.09 14.14 -7.75
CA ASP A 253 14.48 14.93 -8.91
C ASP A 253 15.47 16.04 -8.53
N GLU A 254 16.03 16.71 -9.54
CA GLU A 254 17.03 17.78 -9.36
C GLU A 254 16.53 18.86 -8.40
N LEU A 255 15.30 19.37 -8.60
CA LEU A 255 14.72 20.36 -7.70
C LEU A 255 14.64 19.86 -6.24
N LEU A 256 14.25 18.60 -6.01
CA LEU A 256 14.19 18.07 -4.65
C LEU A 256 15.59 17.87 -4.04
N PHE A 257 16.59 17.50 -4.85
CA PHE A 257 18.00 17.47 -4.42
C PHE A 257 18.54 18.87 -4.10
N ASP A 258 18.23 19.89 -4.91
CA ASP A 258 18.70 21.25 -4.70
C ASP A 258 18.12 21.86 -3.41
N VAL A 259 16.82 21.65 -3.16
CA VAL A 259 16.18 22.10 -1.92
C VAL A 259 16.73 21.34 -0.70
N ALA A 260 17.07 20.05 -0.86
CA ALA A 260 17.76 19.28 0.18
C ALA A 260 19.16 19.84 0.47
N ALA A 261 19.94 20.11 -0.56
CA ALA A 261 21.29 20.69 -0.45
C ALA A 261 21.26 22.07 0.22
N ALA A 262 20.21 22.87 -0.03
CA ALA A 262 19.99 24.16 0.61
C ALA A 262 19.50 24.06 2.07
N GLY A 263 19.26 22.86 2.61
CA GLY A 263 18.79 22.66 3.99
C GLY A 263 17.35 23.12 4.25
N LYS A 264 16.56 23.38 3.19
CA LYS A 264 15.22 23.98 3.31
C LYS A 264 14.09 22.96 3.47
N LEU A 265 14.35 21.67 3.32
CA LEU A 265 13.32 20.63 3.35
C LEU A 265 12.67 20.42 4.73
N GLN A 266 13.21 20.95 5.82
CA GLN A 266 12.53 20.87 7.11
C GLN A 266 11.47 21.96 7.29
N ASP A 267 11.42 22.97 6.40
CA ASP A 267 10.38 24.00 6.40
C ASP A 267 9.03 23.39 5.98
N PRO A 268 7.98 23.47 6.84
CA PRO A 268 6.66 22.94 6.53
C PRO A 268 6.04 23.50 5.24
N GLU A 269 6.22 24.79 4.96
CA GLU A 269 5.62 25.42 3.78
C GLU A 269 6.29 24.90 2.50
N VAL A 270 7.61 24.79 2.51
CA VAL A 270 8.40 24.23 1.41
C VAL A 270 7.99 22.77 1.15
N LEU A 271 7.87 21.95 2.20
CA LEU A 271 7.43 20.56 2.05
C LEU A 271 6.03 20.43 1.45
N GLN A 272 5.08 21.28 1.87
CA GLN A 272 3.72 21.27 1.32
C GLN A 272 3.73 21.64 -0.17
N GLN A 273 4.47 22.69 -0.56
CA GLN A 273 4.58 23.10 -1.96
C GLN A 273 5.18 21.99 -2.83
N LEU A 274 6.25 21.35 -2.37
CA LEU A 274 6.88 20.21 -3.06
C LEU A 274 5.94 19.00 -3.14
N THR A 275 5.20 18.71 -2.07
CA THR A 275 4.23 17.60 -2.05
C THR A 275 3.14 17.80 -3.11
N ARG A 276 2.55 18.99 -3.19
CA ARG A 276 1.55 19.33 -4.23
C ARG A 276 2.13 19.24 -5.64
N ARG A 277 3.35 19.72 -5.86
CA ARG A 277 4.07 19.58 -7.13
C ARG A 277 4.21 18.11 -7.52
N MET A 278 4.62 17.28 -6.57
CA MET A 278 4.87 15.85 -6.80
C MET A 278 3.59 15.08 -7.08
N LEU A 279 2.49 15.38 -6.39
CA LEU A 279 1.17 14.75 -6.61
C LEU A 279 0.59 15.05 -8.01
N ARG A 280 0.96 16.18 -8.63
CA ARG A 280 0.54 16.55 -9.99
C ARG A 280 1.42 15.97 -11.09
N ASN A 281 2.57 15.39 -10.73
CA ASN A 281 3.50 14.80 -11.69
C ASN A 281 3.05 13.39 -12.08
N ASP A 282 3.28 12.98 -13.33
CA ASP A 282 2.87 11.65 -13.81
C ASP A 282 3.50 10.49 -13.05
N ARG A 283 4.67 10.68 -12.43
CA ARG A 283 5.29 9.69 -11.54
C ARG A 283 4.42 9.36 -10.32
N ALA A 284 3.48 10.22 -9.92
CA ALA A 284 2.53 9.92 -8.85
C ALA A 284 1.52 8.81 -9.22
N LEU A 285 1.45 8.41 -10.49
CA LEU A 285 0.72 7.21 -10.89
C LEU A 285 1.36 5.94 -10.30
N ASP A 286 2.69 5.91 -10.11
CA ASP A 286 3.36 4.75 -9.48
C ASP A 286 2.93 4.61 -8.02
N PHE A 287 2.83 5.72 -7.27
CA PHE A 287 2.25 5.73 -5.92
C PHE A 287 0.80 5.24 -5.93
N SER A 288 -0.04 5.83 -6.79
CA SER A 288 -1.47 5.48 -6.86
C SER A 288 -1.65 3.99 -7.18
N ARG A 289 -0.90 3.45 -8.15
CA ARG A 289 -0.96 2.03 -8.54
C ARG A 289 -0.57 1.14 -7.38
N ARG A 290 0.64 1.33 -6.83
CA ARG A 290 1.20 0.43 -5.81
C ARG A 290 0.44 0.47 -4.50
N PHE A 291 -0.04 1.65 -4.11
CA PHE A 291 -0.83 1.80 -2.90
C PHE A 291 -2.21 1.15 -3.08
N VAL A 292 -2.95 1.52 -4.12
CA VAL A 292 -4.35 1.08 -4.31
C VAL A 292 -4.45 -0.40 -4.62
N GLU A 293 -3.58 -0.96 -5.45
CA GLU A 293 -3.65 -2.38 -5.80
C GLU A 293 -3.35 -3.30 -4.62
N GLN A 294 -2.53 -2.85 -3.67
CA GLN A 294 -2.23 -3.60 -2.45
C GLN A 294 -3.30 -3.37 -1.38
N TRP A 295 -3.72 -2.11 -1.16
CA TRP A 295 -4.76 -1.76 -0.20
C TRP A 295 -6.10 -2.45 -0.53
N LEU A 296 -6.50 -2.43 -1.80
CA LEU A 296 -7.75 -3.03 -2.26
C LEU A 296 -7.58 -4.46 -2.75
N ARG A 297 -6.34 -4.98 -2.77
CA ARG A 297 -5.95 -6.32 -3.25
C ARG A 297 -6.24 -6.59 -4.73
N THR A 298 -6.49 -5.58 -5.54
CA THR A 298 -6.89 -5.77 -6.96
C THR A 298 -5.81 -6.40 -7.84
N ARG A 299 -4.54 -6.46 -7.38
CA ARG A 299 -3.49 -7.25 -8.04
C ARG A 299 -3.80 -8.75 -8.10
N ASP A 300 -4.57 -9.27 -7.14
CA ASP A 300 -4.91 -10.69 -7.04
C ASP A 300 -5.80 -11.16 -8.20
N LEU A 301 -6.44 -10.23 -8.92
CA LEU A 301 -7.25 -10.49 -10.12
C LEU A 301 -6.43 -10.99 -11.32
N ALA A 302 -5.11 -10.81 -11.30
CA ALA A 302 -4.21 -11.39 -12.30
C ALA A 302 -3.81 -12.85 -11.96
N GLY A 303 -4.23 -13.36 -10.79
CA GLY A 303 -3.87 -14.69 -10.29
C GLY A 303 -5.07 -15.44 -9.72
N GLU A 304 -4.99 -15.85 -8.45
CA GLU A 304 -5.96 -16.75 -7.80
C GLU A 304 -7.39 -16.19 -7.68
N LYS A 305 -7.55 -14.85 -7.75
CA LYS A 305 -8.87 -14.19 -7.70
C LYS A 305 -9.44 -13.90 -9.09
N ALA A 306 -8.77 -14.32 -10.17
CA ALA A 306 -9.28 -14.14 -11.52
C ALA A 306 -10.66 -14.82 -11.68
N PRO A 307 -11.70 -14.10 -12.14
CA PRO A 307 -13.00 -14.70 -12.45
C PRO A 307 -12.88 -15.89 -13.41
N ASP A 308 -13.70 -16.91 -13.21
CA ASP A 308 -13.70 -18.13 -14.01
C ASP A 308 -14.04 -17.83 -15.48
N ALA A 309 -13.16 -18.24 -16.40
CA ALA A 309 -13.27 -17.90 -17.81
C ALA A 309 -14.47 -18.56 -18.52
N LYS A 310 -14.96 -19.70 -18.02
CA LYS A 310 -16.13 -20.39 -18.59
C LYS A 310 -17.42 -19.70 -18.16
N LEU A 311 -17.47 -19.23 -16.91
CA LEU A 311 -18.63 -18.52 -16.37
C LEU A 311 -18.69 -17.05 -16.82
N PHE A 312 -17.54 -16.42 -17.05
CA PHE A 312 -17.44 -15.02 -17.44
C PHE A 312 -16.62 -14.81 -18.73
N PRO A 313 -17.04 -15.40 -19.87
CA PRO A 313 -16.26 -15.39 -21.11
C PRO A 313 -16.05 -13.97 -21.69
N ALA A 314 -17.02 -13.07 -21.50
CA ALA A 314 -16.88 -11.67 -21.94
C ALA A 314 -15.77 -10.92 -21.17
N PHE A 315 -15.58 -11.24 -19.89
CA PHE A 315 -14.48 -10.69 -19.10
C PHE A 315 -13.15 -11.35 -19.48
N ALA A 316 -13.12 -12.68 -19.57
CA ALA A 316 -11.89 -13.41 -19.85
C ALA A 316 -11.33 -13.14 -21.26
N GLY A 317 -12.20 -13.00 -22.26
CA GLY A 317 -11.84 -12.81 -23.66
C GLY A 317 -11.40 -11.39 -24.04
N ASP A 318 -11.54 -10.40 -23.14
CA ASP A 318 -11.23 -8.99 -23.42
C ASP A 318 -10.13 -8.47 -22.49
N GLU A 319 -8.91 -8.36 -23.03
CA GLU A 319 -7.75 -7.83 -22.29
C GLU A 319 -7.88 -6.34 -21.96
N GLU A 320 -8.49 -5.54 -22.84
CA GLU A 320 -8.72 -4.11 -22.60
C GLU A 320 -9.68 -3.94 -21.42
N LEU A 321 -10.80 -4.69 -21.38
CA LEU A 321 -11.75 -4.65 -20.27
C LEU A 321 -11.10 -5.08 -18.94
N ARG A 322 -10.29 -6.15 -18.93
CA ARG A 322 -9.57 -6.59 -17.72
C ARG A 322 -8.62 -5.52 -17.21
N SER A 323 -7.90 -4.86 -18.11
CA SER A 323 -7.03 -3.73 -17.79
C SER A 323 -7.84 -2.55 -17.22
N ASP A 324 -8.92 -2.16 -17.89
CA ASP A 324 -9.79 -1.07 -17.47
C ASP A 324 -10.37 -1.30 -16.07
N ILE A 325 -10.85 -2.52 -15.80
CA ILE A 325 -11.35 -2.93 -14.48
C ILE A 325 -10.25 -2.80 -13.43
N ARG A 326 -9.06 -3.37 -13.68
CA ARG A 326 -7.95 -3.38 -12.72
C ARG A 326 -7.45 -1.96 -12.41
N TYR A 327 -7.34 -1.10 -13.42
CA TYR A 327 -6.79 0.25 -13.29
C TYR A 327 -7.82 1.32 -12.93
N GLN A 328 -9.12 1.05 -13.01
CA GLN A 328 -10.16 2.02 -12.63
C GLN A 328 -9.96 2.58 -11.20
N PRO A 329 -9.77 1.76 -10.15
CA PRO A 329 -9.54 2.29 -8.79
C PRO A 329 -8.27 3.13 -8.69
N VAL A 330 -7.21 2.72 -9.38
CA VAL A 330 -5.90 3.41 -9.41
C VAL A 330 -6.04 4.81 -10.01
N LEU A 331 -6.67 4.91 -11.18
CA LEU A 331 -6.87 6.17 -11.88
C LEU A 331 -7.85 7.07 -11.15
N PHE A 332 -8.89 6.50 -10.53
CA PHE A 332 -9.84 7.25 -9.72
C PHE A 332 -9.16 7.87 -8.51
N PHE A 333 -8.34 7.11 -7.80
CA PHE A 333 -7.55 7.59 -6.67
C PHE A 333 -6.56 8.68 -7.09
N ARG A 334 -5.89 8.52 -8.23
CA ARG A 334 -5.01 9.57 -8.79
C ARG A 334 -5.79 10.86 -9.07
N GLU A 335 -6.92 10.79 -9.75
CA GLU A 335 -7.74 11.97 -10.04
C GLU A 335 -8.27 12.62 -8.77
N MET A 336 -8.67 11.83 -7.77
CA MET A 336 -9.05 12.33 -6.44
C MET A 336 -7.93 13.17 -5.82
N LEU A 337 -6.70 12.67 -5.82
CA LEU A 337 -5.53 13.38 -5.29
C LEU A 337 -5.21 14.66 -6.07
N VAL A 338 -5.19 14.59 -7.41
CA VAL A 338 -4.86 15.74 -8.28
C VAL A 338 -5.90 16.85 -8.14
N ARG A 339 -7.19 16.49 -8.10
CA ARG A 339 -8.33 17.41 -7.96
C ARG A 339 -8.59 17.87 -6.53
N ASN A 340 -7.88 17.29 -5.55
CA ASN A 340 -8.07 17.54 -4.13
C ASN A 340 -9.50 17.28 -3.64
N LEU A 341 -10.09 16.16 -4.05
CA LEU A 341 -11.45 15.80 -3.64
C LEU A 341 -11.47 15.31 -2.18
N PRO A 342 -12.61 15.38 -1.49
CA PRO A 342 -12.72 14.80 -0.15
C PRO A 342 -12.61 13.27 -0.21
N LEU A 343 -11.93 12.66 0.77
CA LEU A 343 -11.73 11.21 0.85
C LEU A 343 -13.04 10.42 0.82
N THR A 344 -14.15 11.03 1.21
CA THR A 344 -15.49 10.43 1.17
C THR A 344 -15.96 10.06 -0.24
N VAL A 345 -15.34 10.59 -1.31
CA VAL A 345 -15.64 10.15 -2.70
C VAL A 345 -15.26 8.68 -2.96
N LEU A 346 -14.39 8.10 -2.11
CA LEU A 346 -14.09 6.67 -2.15
C LEU A 346 -15.23 5.81 -1.57
N ILE A 347 -16.13 6.40 -0.77
CA ILE A 347 -17.35 5.73 -0.28
C ILE A 347 -18.47 5.95 -1.28
N ASP A 348 -18.76 7.21 -1.62
CA ASP A 348 -19.83 7.58 -2.53
C ASP A 348 -19.42 8.77 -3.42
N SER A 349 -19.60 8.61 -4.72
CA SER A 349 -19.14 9.59 -5.71
C SER A 349 -20.11 9.64 -6.88
N ARG A 350 -20.42 10.86 -7.33
CA ARG A 350 -21.13 11.11 -8.59
C ARG A 350 -20.25 10.93 -9.82
N HIS A 351 -18.98 10.62 -9.65
CA HIS A 351 -18.03 10.43 -10.73
C HIS A 351 -17.38 9.05 -10.67
N THR A 352 -16.90 8.60 -11.82
CA THR A 352 -16.06 7.40 -11.96
C THR A 352 -14.98 7.62 -13.02
N ILE A 353 -14.05 6.67 -13.10
CA ILE A 353 -13.21 6.49 -14.30
C ILE A 353 -13.90 5.49 -15.22
N ALA A 354 -14.09 5.86 -16.48
CA ALA A 354 -14.69 4.99 -17.48
C ALA A 354 -14.03 5.11 -18.86
N THR A 355 -14.04 3.99 -19.57
CA THR A 355 -13.77 3.85 -21.01
C THR A 355 -15.05 3.39 -21.71
N SER A 356 -15.04 3.26 -23.04
CA SER A 356 -16.15 2.63 -23.76
C SER A 356 -16.40 1.19 -23.35
N ASN A 357 -15.37 0.44 -22.94
CA ASN A 357 -15.52 -0.95 -22.53
C ASN A 357 -16.17 -1.01 -21.14
N LEU A 358 -15.77 -0.15 -20.22
CA LEU A 358 -16.45 -0.01 -18.92
C LEU A 358 -17.88 0.50 -19.05
N ALA A 359 -18.16 1.47 -19.92
CA ALA A 359 -19.53 1.94 -20.16
C ALA A 359 -20.46 0.80 -20.63
N LYS A 360 -19.98 -0.02 -21.58
CA LYS A 360 -20.69 -1.24 -22.02
C LYS A 360 -20.84 -2.25 -20.89
N HIS A 361 -19.78 -2.48 -20.11
CA HIS A 361 -19.79 -3.41 -18.97
C HIS A 361 -20.77 -2.97 -17.86
N PHE A 362 -20.92 -1.66 -17.64
CA PHE A 362 -21.88 -1.12 -16.69
C PHE A 362 -23.31 -1.17 -17.21
N ASN A 363 -23.49 -1.33 -18.52
CA ASN A 363 -24.77 -1.13 -19.21
C ASN A 363 -25.35 0.29 -18.96
N GLU A 364 -24.47 1.29 -18.90
CA GLU A 364 -24.84 2.70 -18.65
C GLU A 364 -24.41 3.58 -19.83
N LYS A 365 -25.26 4.55 -20.20
CA LYS A 365 -24.91 5.55 -21.22
C LYS A 365 -24.06 6.64 -20.59
N LEU A 366 -22.76 6.59 -20.84
CA LEU A 366 -21.79 7.57 -20.34
C LEU A 366 -21.40 8.58 -21.42
N ASN A 367 -21.21 9.85 -21.04
CA ASN A 367 -20.81 10.92 -21.95
C ASN A 367 -19.32 10.86 -22.28
N ILE A 368 -18.91 9.88 -23.08
CA ILE A 368 -17.53 9.66 -23.50
C ILE A 368 -17.36 10.16 -24.94
N ARG A 369 -16.38 11.04 -25.16
CA ARG A 369 -16.06 11.54 -26.52
C ARG A 369 -15.60 10.39 -27.41
N ALA A 370 -16.25 10.20 -28.56
CA ALA A 370 -15.98 9.10 -29.48
C ALA A 370 -14.50 9.01 -29.90
N ALA A 371 -13.85 10.14 -30.18
CA ALA A 371 -12.45 10.19 -30.59
C ALA A 371 -11.44 9.72 -29.51
N ALA A 372 -11.86 9.65 -28.25
CA ALA A 372 -11.03 9.23 -27.13
C ALA A 372 -11.65 8.06 -26.35
N ALA A 373 -12.57 7.31 -26.97
CA ALA A 373 -13.44 6.36 -26.27
C ALA A 373 -12.69 5.24 -25.53
N LYS A 374 -11.51 4.86 -26.00
CA LYS A 374 -10.64 3.85 -25.36
C LYS A 374 -9.76 4.41 -24.22
N GLN A 375 -9.62 5.73 -24.12
CA GLN A 375 -8.85 6.34 -23.04
C GLN A 375 -9.70 6.42 -21.77
N PRO A 376 -9.11 6.32 -20.57
CA PRO A 376 -9.84 6.53 -19.32
C PRO A 376 -10.29 8.00 -19.16
N HIS A 377 -11.56 8.22 -18.82
CA HIS A 377 -12.11 9.56 -18.58
C HIS A 377 -12.67 9.67 -17.16
N TRP A 378 -12.46 10.82 -16.53
CA TRP A 378 -13.22 11.24 -15.35
C TRP A 378 -14.61 11.68 -15.79
N ILE A 379 -15.64 10.88 -15.49
CA ILE A 379 -17.00 11.05 -16.00
C ILE A 379 -17.98 11.16 -14.85
N GLU A 380 -18.92 12.09 -14.96
CA GLU A 380 -20.10 12.14 -14.11
C GLU A 380 -21.06 11.00 -14.46
N LEU A 381 -21.48 10.26 -13.44
CA LEU A 381 -22.42 9.15 -13.56
C LEU A 381 -23.83 9.69 -13.79
N PRO A 382 -24.65 9.02 -14.62
CA PRO A 382 -26.05 9.38 -14.80
C PRO A 382 -26.82 9.37 -13.48
N GLU A 383 -27.87 10.19 -13.41
CA GLU A 383 -28.83 10.13 -12.30
C GLU A 383 -29.42 8.71 -12.16
N GLY A 384 -29.54 8.23 -10.93
CA GLY A 384 -30.00 6.87 -10.65
C GLY A 384 -28.96 5.77 -10.87
N SER A 385 -27.73 6.08 -11.30
CA SER A 385 -26.65 5.09 -11.40
C SER A 385 -26.41 4.40 -10.06
N HIS A 386 -26.26 3.08 -10.08
CA HIS A 386 -25.91 2.29 -8.90
C HIS A 386 -24.40 2.40 -8.56
N ARG A 387 -23.60 2.93 -9.49
CA ARG A 387 -22.14 3.05 -9.40
C ARG A 387 -21.70 4.20 -8.50
N GLY A 388 -20.39 4.43 -8.44
CA GLY A 388 -19.76 5.47 -7.62
C GLY A 388 -19.10 4.90 -6.38
N GLY A 389 -17.97 5.51 -5.97
CA GLY A 389 -17.13 5.00 -4.89
C GLY A 389 -16.54 3.62 -5.18
N LEU A 390 -15.78 3.10 -4.21
CA LEU A 390 -15.10 1.80 -4.32
C LEU A 390 -16.08 0.63 -4.49
N LEU A 391 -17.22 0.69 -3.80
CA LEU A 391 -18.22 -0.38 -3.82
C LEU A 391 -18.98 -0.50 -5.14
N GLY A 392 -18.86 0.49 -6.03
CA GLY A 392 -19.39 0.42 -7.40
C GLY A 392 -18.38 -0.08 -8.43
N MET A 393 -17.11 -0.30 -8.06
CA MET A 393 -16.03 -0.65 -9.00
C MET A 393 -15.93 -2.18 -9.19
N PRO A 394 -15.91 -2.69 -10.44
CA PRO A 394 -15.83 -4.13 -10.72
C PRO A 394 -14.62 -4.83 -10.08
N ALA A 395 -13.47 -4.19 -9.99
CA ALA A 395 -12.27 -4.81 -9.41
C ALA A 395 -12.45 -5.14 -7.92
N VAL A 396 -13.09 -4.23 -7.17
CA VAL A 396 -13.43 -4.43 -5.76
C VAL A 396 -14.47 -5.54 -5.62
N LEU A 397 -15.50 -5.54 -6.46
CA LEU A 397 -16.56 -6.55 -6.44
C LEU A 397 -16.04 -7.97 -6.78
N ALA A 398 -15.06 -8.05 -7.68
CA ALA A 398 -14.43 -9.30 -8.08
C ALA A 398 -13.47 -9.84 -7.02
N VAL A 399 -12.55 -9.01 -6.48
CA VAL A 399 -11.56 -9.48 -5.50
C VAL A 399 -12.19 -9.90 -4.18
N SER A 400 -13.33 -9.29 -3.83
CA SER A 400 -14.14 -9.64 -2.67
C SER A 400 -15.14 -10.78 -2.92
N SER A 401 -15.01 -11.51 -4.03
CA SER A 401 -15.82 -12.69 -4.38
C SER A 401 -14.93 -13.94 -4.55
N TYR A 402 -15.56 -15.09 -4.81
CA TYR A 402 -14.86 -16.25 -5.39
C TYR A 402 -14.82 -16.12 -6.92
N PRO A 403 -13.86 -16.78 -7.60
CA PRO A 403 -13.80 -16.79 -9.06
C PRO A 403 -15.09 -17.18 -9.77
N TYR A 404 -15.89 -18.05 -9.15
CA TYR A 404 -17.07 -18.69 -9.75
C TYR A 404 -18.41 -18.21 -9.16
N ARG A 405 -18.42 -17.45 -8.06
CA ARG A 405 -19.64 -16.96 -7.42
C ARG A 405 -19.40 -15.76 -6.50
N THR A 406 -20.44 -14.95 -6.28
CA THR A 406 -20.42 -13.88 -5.27
C THR A 406 -20.30 -14.46 -3.86
N SER A 407 -19.88 -13.63 -2.91
CA SER A 407 -19.80 -14.01 -1.50
C SER A 407 -20.08 -12.82 -0.60
N PRO A 408 -21.29 -12.70 -0.01
CA PRO A 408 -21.62 -11.67 0.97
C PRO A 408 -20.63 -11.64 2.13
N VAL A 409 -20.14 -12.82 2.56
CA VAL A 409 -19.18 -12.94 3.66
C VAL A 409 -17.85 -12.28 3.30
N LEU A 410 -17.31 -12.57 2.11
CA LEU A 410 -16.03 -11.98 1.68
C LEU A 410 -16.18 -10.48 1.35
N ARG A 411 -17.32 -10.06 0.79
CA ARG A 411 -17.65 -8.64 0.56
C ARG A 411 -17.75 -7.86 1.85
N GLY A 412 -18.48 -8.37 2.83
CA GLY A 412 -18.60 -7.76 4.16
C GLY A 412 -17.26 -7.71 4.88
N ALA A 413 -16.49 -8.80 4.86
CA ALA A 413 -15.17 -8.85 5.46
C ALA A 413 -14.21 -7.84 4.81
N TRP A 414 -14.24 -7.71 3.48
CA TRP A 414 -13.46 -6.72 2.75
C TRP A 414 -13.84 -5.28 3.13
N ILE A 415 -15.13 -4.96 3.28
CA ILE A 415 -15.57 -3.63 3.75
C ILE A 415 -15.02 -3.36 5.16
N MET A 416 -15.15 -4.32 6.07
CA MET A 416 -14.69 -4.20 7.44
C MET A 416 -13.17 -4.02 7.54
N GLU A 417 -12.39 -4.76 6.75
CA GLU A 417 -10.92 -4.70 6.74
C GLU A 417 -10.39 -3.50 5.94
N SER A 418 -10.73 -3.40 4.66
CA SER A 418 -10.16 -2.42 3.73
C SER A 418 -10.76 -1.03 3.90
N MET A 419 -12.05 -0.90 4.28
CA MET A 419 -12.67 0.41 4.49
C MET A 419 -12.65 0.81 5.96
N LEU A 420 -13.21 0.00 6.86
CA LEU A 420 -13.48 0.44 8.25
C LEU A 420 -12.31 0.25 9.23
N GLY A 421 -11.34 -0.60 8.92
CA GLY A 421 -10.22 -0.92 9.83
C GLY A 421 -10.68 -1.72 11.06
N THR A 422 -11.75 -2.50 10.90
CA THR A 422 -12.35 -3.35 11.94
C THR A 422 -12.50 -4.77 11.41
N PRO A 423 -11.40 -5.45 11.00
CA PRO A 423 -11.49 -6.76 10.34
C PRO A 423 -12.26 -7.77 11.21
N PRO A 424 -13.06 -8.66 10.60
CA PRO A 424 -13.73 -9.71 11.35
C PRO A 424 -12.70 -10.70 11.94
N PRO A 425 -13.05 -11.43 13.01
CA PRO A 425 -12.20 -12.50 13.51
C PRO A 425 -11.98 -13.59 12.44
N PRO A 426 -10.85 -14.31 12.49
CA PRO A 426 -10.64 -15.45 11.61
C PRO A 426 -11.76 -16.49 11.80
N PRO A 427 -12.15 -17.22 10.74
CA PRO A 427 -13.15 -18.28 10.87
C PRO A 427 -12.62 -19.38 11.81
N PRO A 428 -13.51 -20.07 12.55
CA PRO A 428 -13.11 -21.22 13.36
C PRO A 428 -12.38 -22.29 12.51
N PRO A 429 -11.43 -23.04 13.10
CA PRO A 429 -10.87 -24.23 12.45
C PRO A 429 -12.02 -25.20 12.07
N ASP A 430 -11.91 -25.85 10.92
CA ASP A 430 -12.82 -26.91 10.46
C ASP A 430 -14.24 -26.47 10.06
N VAL A 431 -14.48 -25.19 9.75
CA VAL A 431 -15.75 -24.76 9.14
C VAL A 431 -15.85 -25.29 7.70
N PRO A 432 -16.85 -26.13 7.36
CA PRO A 432 -17.02 -26.63 6.01
C PRO A 432 -17.37 -25.48 5.05
N ALA A 433 -16.95 -25.62 3.79
CA ALA A 433 -17.34 -24.68 2.75
C ALA A 433 -18.86 -24.62 2.63
N LEU A 434 -19.39 -23.48 2.18
CA LEU A 434 -20.83 -23.31 1.93
C LEU A 434 -21.27 -24.35 0.90
N GLU A 435 -22.08 -25.33 1.34
CA GLU A 435 -22.47 -26.50 0.56
C GLU A 435 -23.16 -26.09 -0.76
N GLU A 436 -22.84 -26.84 -1.82
CA GLU A 436 -23.57 -26.71 -3.07
C GLU A 436 -24.86 -27.52 -3.01
N PRO A 437 -25.96 -27.01 -3.59
CA PRO A 437 -27.20 -27.78 -3.67
C PRO A 437 -26.93 -29.10 -4.41
N PRO A 438 -27.47 -30.25 -3.94
CA PRO A 438 -27.33 -31.52 -4.63
C PRO A 438 -27.82 -31.45 -6.08
N PRO A 439 -27.22 -32.22 -7.02
CA PRO A 439 -27.71 -32.26 -8.40
C PRO A 439 -29.21 -32.59 -8.48
N GLY A 440 -29.98 -31.75 -9.19
CA GLY A 440 -31.44 -31.91 -9.32
C GLY A 440 -32.29 -31.18 -8.28
N SER A 441 -31.67 -30.52 -7.29
CA SER A 441 -32.37 -29.63 -6.36
C SER A 441 -32.72 -28.27 -7.00
N ALA A 442 -33.72 -27.59 -6.44
CA ALA A 442 -34.10 -26.25 -6.90
C ALA A 442 -32.92 -25.27 -6.71
N PRO A 443 -32.67 -24.37 -7.68
CA PRO A 443 -31.64 -23.35 -7.53
C PRO A 443 -31.84 -22.52 -6.26
N MET A 444 -30.78 -22.39 -5.47
CA MET A 444 -30.78 -21.59 -4.25
C MET A 444 -29.95 -20.32 -4.44
N THR A 445 -30.44 -19.21 -3.92
CA THR A 445 -29.67 -17.96 -3.82
C THR A 445 -28.52 -18.14 -2.83
N VAL A 446 -27.50 -17.28 -2.93
CA VAL A 446 -26.41 -17.24 -1.93
C VAL A 446 -26.96 -16.93 -0.55
N ARG A 447 -28.00 -16.07 -0.46
CA ARG A 447 -28.68 -15.72 0.78
C ARG A 447 -29.33 -16.92 1.46
N GLU A 448 -30.07 -17.74 0.72
CA GLU A 448 -30.70 -18.96 1.26
C GLU A 448 -29.66 -19.96 1.76
N ARG A 449 -28.57 -20.16 1.00
CA ARG A 449 -27.48 -21.05 1.43
C ARG A 449 -26.77 -20.55 2.68
N LEU A 450 -26.54 -19.23 2.78
CA LEU A 450 -25.90 -18.63 3.94
C LEU A 450 -26.82 -18.66 5.18
N ALA A 451 -28.13 -18.53 5.00
CA ALA A 451 -29.10 -18.70 6.08
C ALA A 451 -29.06 -20.12 6.67
N GLN A 452 -28.93 -21.15 5.84
CA GLN A 452 -28.73 -22.52 6.31
C GLN A 452 -27.42 -22.69 7.08
N HIS A 453 -26.32 -22.14 6.54
CA HIS A 453 -25.01 -22.16 7.21
C HIS A 453 -25.03 -21.46 8.59
N ARG A 454 -25.82 -20.39 8.72
CA ARG A 454 -25.97 -19.61 9.94
C ARG A 454 -26.98 -20.17 10.95
N ALA A 455 -27.60 -21.31 10.67
CA ALA A 455 -28.48 -21.97 11.65
C ALA A 455 -27.73 -22.34 12.95
N ASN A 456 -26.40 -22.46 12.90
CA ASN A 456 -25.56 -22.62 14.08
C ASN A 456 -25.40 -21.26 14.82
N PRO A 457 -25.81 -21.15 16.11
CA PRO A 457 -25.68 -19.91 16.88
C PRO A 457 -24.25 -19.36 16.97
N ALA A 458 -23.24 -20.24 16.96
CA ALA A 458 -21.83 -19.83 16.98
C ALA A 458 -21.42 -19.07 15.70
N CYS A 459 -21.97 -19.47 14.55
CA CYS A 459 -21.73 -18.81 13.27
C CYS A 459 -22.56 -17.53 13.15
N ALA A 460 -23.84 -17.57 13.56
CA ALA A 460 -24.75 -16.44 13.46
C ALA A 460 -24.21 -15.16 14.14
N SER A 461 -23.53 -15.31 15.27
CA SER A 461 -23.03 -14.18 16.06
C SER A 461 -22.01 -13.32 15.29
N CYS A 462 -21.03 -13.92 14.60
CA CYS A 462 -20.07 -13.17 13.78
C CYS A 462 -20.69 -12.67 12.47
N HIS A 463 -21.49 -13.52 11.82
CA HIS A 463 -22.12 -13.20 10.54
C HIS A 463 -23.13 -12.05 10.60
N SER A 464 -23.75 -11.81 11.76
CA SER A 464 -24.62 -10.65 11.99
C SER A 464 -23.94 -9.30 11.67
N ARG A 465 -22.61 -9.24 11.75
CA ARG A 465 -21.80 -8.04 11.51
C ARG A 465 -21.28 -7.94 10.08
N ILE A 466 -21.13 -9.08 9.43
CA ILE A 466 -20.45 -9.22 8.14
C ILE A 466 -21.48 -9.23 7.02
N ASP A 467 -22.47 -10.12 7.13
CA ASP A 467 -23.37 -10.42 6.03
C ASP A 467 -24.22 -9.24 5.58
N PRO A 468 -24.79 -8.39 6.47
CA PRO A 468 -25.57 -7.24 6.03
C PRO A 468 -24.80 -6.30 5.08
N LEU A 469 -23.50 -6.13 5.32
CA LEU A 469 -22.62 -5.32 4.46
C LEU A 469 -22.45 -5.96 3.08
N GLY A 470 -22.34 -7.29 3.03
CA GLY A 470 -22.19 -8.04 1.79
C GLY A 470 -23.49 -8.22 1.00
N PHE A 471 -24.61 -8.48 1.68
CA PHE A 471 -25.93 -8.65 1.06
C PHE A 471 -26.34 -7.39 0.30
N ALA A 472 -26.04 -6.22 0.85
CA ALA A 472 -26.28 -4.95 0.18
C ALA A 472 -25.52 -4.78 -1.15
N LEU A 473 -24.58 -5.66 -1.49
CA LEU A 473 -23.87 -5.66 -2.78
C LEU A 473 -24.30 -6.79 -3.71
N GLU A 474 -25.24 -7.66 -3.33
CA GLU A 474 -25.58 -8.84 -4.14
C GLU A 474 -26.31 -8.53 -5.46
N ASN A 475 -26.74 -7.28 -5.67
CA ASN A 475 -27.15 -6.78 -6.98
C ASN A 475 -25.97 -6.67 -7.96
N TYR A 476 -24.73 -6.83 -7.52
CA TYR A 476 -23.57 -6.98 -8.39
C TYR A 476 -23.13 -8.43 -8.49
N ASP A 477 -23.00 -8.95 -9.73
CA ASP A 477 -22.37 -10.25 -9.98
C ASP A 477 -20.87 -10.24 -9.68
N VAL A 478 -20.18 -11.36 -9.92
CA VAL A 478 -18.73 -11.52 -9.64
C VAL A 478 -17.90 -10.47 -10.35
N VAL A 479 -18.18 -10.20 -11.62
CA VAL A 479 -17.46 -9.20 -12.42
C VAL A 479 -18.06 -7.81 -12.28
N GLY A 480 -18.95 -7.60 -11.29
CA GLY A 480 -19.53 -6.33 -10.95
C GLY A 480 -20.60 -5.82 -11.92
N ARG A 481 -21.24 -6.66 -12.75
CA ARG A 481 -22.43 -6.27 -13.53
C ARG A 481 -23.66 -6.24 -12.65
N TRP A 482 -24.61 -5.36 -12.95
CA TRP A 482 -25.86 -5.30 -12.21
C TRP A 482 -26.75 -6.51 -12.53
N ARG A 483 -27.48 -7.01 -11.52
CA ARG A 483 -28.50 -8.04 -11.63
C ARG A 483 -29.66 -7.76 -10.66
N ASP A 484 -30.87 -8.03 -11.13
CA ASP A 484 -32.10 -7.96 -10.31
C ASP A 484 -32.51 -9.35 -9.80
N GLU A 485 -32.01 -10.41 -10.43
CA GLU A 485 -32.28 -11.80 -10.06
C GLU A 485 -31.00 -12.62 -9.88
N GLU A 486 -31.06 -13.56 -8.94
CA GLU A 486 -30.09 -14.64 -8.78
C GLU A 486 -30.83 -15.97 -8.70
N ALA A 487 -30.36 -16.99 -9.43
CA ALA A 487 -30.97 -18.32 -9.41
C ALA A 487 -32.49 -18.30 -9.75
N GLY A 488 -32.93 -17.36 -10.60
CA GLY A 488 -34.33 -17.18 -11.01
C GLY A 488 -35.23 -16.57 -9.94
N LYS A 489 -34.66 -15.97 -8.89
CA LYS A 489 -35.37 -15.29 -7.82
C LYS A 489 -34.90 -13.84 -7.70
N PRO A 490 -35.76 -12.89 -7.32
CA PRO A 490 -35.33 -11.52 -7.02
C PRO A 490 -34.21 -11.48 -5.98
N VAL A 491 -33.22 -10.62 -6.21
CA VAL A 491 -32.15 -10.38 -5.24
C VAL A 491 -32.73 -9.65 -4.02
N ASP A 492 -32.63 -10.28 -2.85
CA ASP A 492 -32.81 -9.60 -1.58
C ASP A 492 -31.45 -9.03 -1.15
N ALA A 493 -31.31 -7.70 -1.24
CA ALA A 493 -30.13 -6.95 -0.84
C ALA A 493 -30.31 -6.26 0.53
N SER A 494 -31.37 -6.59 1.27
CA SER A 494 -31.65 -6.01 2.57
C SER A 494 -30.72 -6.56 3.66
N GLY A 495 -30.46 -5.78 4.70
CA GLY A 495 -29.71 -6.16 5.87
C GLY A 495 -29.90 -5.17 7.02
N GLU A 496 -29.57 -5.59 8.23
CA GLU A 496 -29.58 -4.73 9.41
C GLU A 496 -28.19 -4.74 10.04
N LEU A 497 -27.58 -3.55 10.15
CA LEU A 497 -26.29 -3.37 10.80
C LEU A 497 -26.43 -3.49 12.32
N MET A 498 -25.30 -3.66 13.02
CA MET A 498 -25.30 -3.85 14.48
C MET A 498 -25.87 -2.70 15.30
N ASP A 499 -25.94 -1.50 14.74
CA ASP A 499 -26.57 -0.34 15.39
C ASP A 499 -28.07 -0.23 15.07
N GLY A 500 -28.66 -1.24 14.41
CA GLY A 500 -30.05 -1.26 13.95
C GLY A 500 -30.29 -0.54 12.63
N THR A 501 -29.25 0.05 12.01
CA THR A 501 -29.40 0.72 10.71
C THR A 501 -29.78 -0.30 9.64
N ARG A 502 -30.93 -0.08 9.01
CA ARG A 502 -31.37 -0.89 7.87
C ARG A 502 -30.70 -0.40 6.60
N VAL A 503 -30.24 -1.34 5.78
CA VAL A 503 -29.66 -1.10 4.47
C VAL A 503 -30.34 -2.01 3.46
N ASN A 504 -30.64 -1.48 2.28
CA ASN A 504 -31.16 -2.21 1.14
C ASN A 504 -30.42 -1.79 -0.12
N GLY A 505 -29.47 -2.62 -0.54
CA GLY A 505 -28.65 -2.37 -1.71
C GLY A 505 -27.52 -1.34 -1.52
N PRO A 506 -26.76 -1.07 -2.60
CA PRO A 506 -25.49 -0.34 -2.48
C PRO A 506 -25.64 1.12 -2.06
N HIS A 507 -26.74 1.78 -2.44
CA HIS A 507 -26.96 3.20 -2.13
C HIS A 507 -27.13 3.44 -0.63
N GLU A 508 -27.98 2.66 0.04
CA GLU A 508 -28.19 2.78 1.48
C GLU A 508 -26.95 2.34 2.27
N LEU A 509 -26.23 1.32 1.79
CA LEU A 509 -24.95 0.92 2.39
C LEU A 509 -23.92 2.06 2.34
N LYS A 510 -23.77 2.74 1.19
CA LYS A 510 -22.87 3.89 1.07
C LYS A 510 -23.24 5.01 2.05
N LYS A 511 -24.53 5.30 2.21
CA LYS A 511 -25.02 6.27 3.21
C LYS A 511 -24.63 5.86 4.63
N ALA A 512 -24.86 4.60 5.02
CA ALA A 512 -24.47 4.09 6.33
C ALA A 512 -22.95 4.16 6.57
N LEU A 513 -22.13 3.94 5.52
CA LEU A 513 -20.68 4.09 5.60
C LEU A 513 -20.23 5.56 5.71
N LEU A 514 -20.95 6.50 5.08
CA LEU A 514 -20.68 7.94 5.22
C LEU A 514 -20.94 8.46 6.64
N ASP A 515 -21.90 7.88 7.35
CA ASP A 515 -22.14 8.16 8.77
C ASP A 515 -20.97 7.67 9.64
N ARG A 516 -20.23 6.67 9.16
CA ARG A 516 -19.03 6.08 9.78
C ARG A 516 -17.71 6.54 9.14
N LYS A 517 -17.72 7.62 8.36
CA LYS A 517 -16.56 8.09 7.57
C LYS A 517 -15.29 8.32 8.39
N ASP A 518 -15.39 8.64 9.67
CA ASP A 518 -14.21 8.83 10.54
C ASP A 518 -13.42 7.52 10.75
N LEU A 519 -14.10 6.37 10.80
CA LEU A 519 -13.43 5.05 10.81
C LEU A 519 -12.70 4.81 9.49
N PHE A 520 -13.37 5.11 8.37
CA PHE A 520 -12.78 4.98 7.04
C PHE A 520 -11.52 5.84 6.88
N VAL A 521 -11.61 7.12 7.26
CA VAL A 521 -10.50 8.07 7.17
C VAL A 521 -9.35 7.63 8.08
N ARG A 522 -9.64 7.14 9.29
CA ARG A 522 -8.62 6.60 10.19
C ARG A 522 -7.91 5.38 9.60
N ASN A 523 -8.66 4.43 9.03
CA ASN A 523 -8.07 3.24 8.42
C ASN A 523 -7.18 3.63 7.25
N LEU A 524 -7.69 4.48 6.35
CA LEU A 524 -6.91 4.98 5.21
C LEU A 524 -5.65 5.73 5.65
N ALA A 525 -5.73 6.57 6.68
CA ALA A 525 -4.58 7.27 7.24
C ALA A 525 -3.55 6.31 7.86
N THR A 526 -3.99 5.28 8.59
CA THR A 526 -3.14 4.21 9.12
C THR A 526 -2.39 3.50 7.98
N LYS A 527 -3.11 3.04 6.96
CA LYS A 527 -2.54 2.35 5.80
C LYS A 527 -1.55 3.23 5.05
N MET A 528 -1.91 4.48 4.76
CA MET A 528 -1.06 5.40 4.03
C MET A 528 0.19 5.83 4.82
N LEU A 529 0.06 6.01 6.14
CA LEU A 529 1.21 6.31 6.99
C LEU A 529 2.18 5.12 7.04
N GLY A 530 1.69 3.89 7.19
CA GLY A 530 2.54 2.68 7.13
C GLY A 530 3.25 2.54 5.78
N TYR A 531 2.53 2.77 4.68
CA TYR A 531 3.11 2.81 3.33
C TYR A 531 4.19 3.89 3.18
N ALA A 532 3.96 5.10 3.70
CA ALA A 532 4.88 6.22 3.63
C ALA A 532 6.14 6.02 4.47
N LEU A 533 6.00 5.40 5.66
CA LEU A 533 7.09 5.09 6.57
C LEU A 533 7.82 3.79 6.22
N ASN A 534 7.27 2.98 5.31
CA ASN A 534 7.83 1.70 4.88
C ASN A 534 8.03 0.72 6.04
N ARG A 535 7.09 0.67 6.98
CA ARG A 535 7.09 -0.25 8.12
C ARG A 535 5.70 -0.45 8.69
N GLY A 536 5.53 -1.47 9.51
CA GLY A 536 4.36 -1.62 10.37
C GLY A 536 4.25 -0.47 11.37
N LEU A 537 3.02 -0.02 11.62
CA LEU A 537 2.76 0.94 12.67
C LEU A 537 2.72 0.21 14.02
N THR A 538 3.22 0.90 15.04
CA THR A 538 3.19 0.46 16.44
C THR A 538 2.09 1.22 17.18
N LEU A 539 1.77 0.80 18.40
CA LEU A 539 0.83 1.55 19.25
C LEU A 539 1.20 3.03 19.42
N ARG A 540 2.50 3.35 19.45
CA ARG A 540 3.01 4.72 19.56
C ARG A 540 2.69 5.59 18.35
N ASP A 541 2.50 5.00 17.17
CA ASP A 541 2.11 5.74 15.98
C ASP A 541 0.63 6.18 16.01
N SER A 542 -0.17 5.65 16.96
CA SER A 542 -1.60 5.98 17.05
C SER A 542 -1.87 7.47 17.27
N CYS A 543 -1.05 8.17 18.06
CA CYS A 543 -1.19 9.63 18.24
C CYS A 543 -0.92 10.40 16.94
N ALA A 544 0.04 9.94 16.13
CA ALA A 544 0.32 10.55 14.84
C ALA A 544 -0.89 10.38 13.90
N VAL A 545 -1.47 9.17 13.87
CA VAL A 545 -2.70 8.90 13.12
C VAL A 545 -3.85 9.77 13.61
N ASP A 546 -4.04 9.91 14.92
CA ASP A 546 -5.09 10.77 15.51
C ASP A 546 -4.94 12.23 15.07
N GLN A 547 -3.72 12.77 15.10
CA GLN A 547 -3.43 14.13 14.65
C GLN A 547 -3.67 14.31 13.15
N ILE A 548 -3.25 13.34 12.34
CA ILE A 548 -3.49 13.35 10.89
C ILE A 548 -5.00 13.36 10.61
N VAL A 549 -5.76 12.47 11.26
CA VAL A 549 -7.22 12.38 11.08
C VAL A 549 -7.92 13.66 11.52
N ALA A 550 -7.51 14.25 12.66
CA ALA A 550 -8.04 15.53 13.13
C ALA A 550 -7.80 16.63 12.09
N LYS A 551 -6.58 16.72 11.55
CA LYS A 551 -6.25 17.71 10.52
C LYS A 551 -7.05 17.53 9.25
N VAL A 552 -7.23 16.29 8.80
CA VAL A 552 -8.04 15.95 7.63
C VAL A 552 -9.51 16.34 7.86
N LYS A 553 -10.06 16.08 9.04
CA LYS A 553 -11.43 16.44 9.42
C LYS A 553 -11.66 17.95 9.43
N GLU A 554 -10.73 18.72 9.98
CA GLU A 554 -10.76 20.19 9.97
C GLU A 554 -10.74 20.79 8.56
N ASN A 555 -10.22 20.04 7.58
CA ASN A 555 -10.08 20.48 6.19
C ASN A 555 -11.04 19.73 5.26
N ASN A 556 -12.27 19.49 5.73
CA ASN A 556 -13.35 18.88 4.95
C ASN A 556 -12.96 17.54 4.30
N TYR A 557 -12.16 16.74 4.99
CA TYR A 557 -11.68 15.45 4.53
C TYR A 557 -10.84 15.52 3.24
N SER A 558 -10.15 16.63 2.97
CA SER A 558 -9.32 16.81 1.77
C SER A 558 -8.28 15.69 1.59
N SER A 559 -8.19 15.15 0.37
CA SER A 559 -7.20 14.13 0.03
C SER A 559 -5.76 14.64 0.03
N GLN A 560 -5.52 15.88 -0.40
CA GLN A 560 -4.18 16.48 -0.32
C GLN A 560 -3.79 16.79 1.12
N THR A 561 -4.75 17.20 1.97
CA THR A 561 -4.47 17.38 3.41
C THR A 561 -4.04 16.08 4.08
N LEU A 562 -4.57 14.92 3.69
CA LEU A 562 -4.10 13.63 4.22
C LEU A 562 -2.61 13.41 3.91
N VAL A 563 -2.22 13.58 2.65
CA VAL A 563 -0.82 13.41 2.22
C VAL A 563 0.08 14.44 2.90
N GLU A 564 -0.34 15.71 2.94
CA GLU A 564 0.39 16.80 3.59
C GLU A 564 0.57 16.58 5.09
N ALA A 565 -0.47 16.13 5.79
CA ALA A 565 -0.41 15.83 7.21
C ALA A 565 0.55 14.67 7.50
N ILE A 566 0.61 13.65 6.62
CA ILE A 566 1.58 12.55 6.72
C ILE A 566 3.01 13.08 6.55
N VAL A 567 3.31 13.83 5.49
CA VAL A 567 4.68 14.31 5.24
C VAL A 567 5.15 15.34 6.27
N LEU A 568 4.22 16.06 6.91
CA LEU A 568 4.52 17.01 7.98
C LEU A 568 4.61 16.37 9.36
N SER A 569 4.16 15.12 9.51
CA SER A 569 4.13 14.41 10.78
C SER A 569 5.53 14.16 11.33
N THR A 570 5.64 14.09 12.66
CA THR A 570 6.89 13.76 13.35
C THR A 570 7.49 12.42 12.88
N PRO A 571 6.72 11.31 12.74
CA PRO A 571 7.27 10.05 12.24
C PRO A 571 7.91 10.13 10.86
N PHE A 572 7.41 11.01 9.99
CA PHE A 572 7.93 11.17 8.64
C PHE A 572 9.19 12.04 8.60
N ARG A 573 9.25 13.13 9.39
CA ARG A 573 10.32 14.14 9.35
C ARG A 573 11.47 13.92 10.32
N TYR A 574 11.26 13.12 11.35
CA TYR A 574 12.22 12.91 12.43
C TYR A 574 12.66 11.46 12.50
N GLN A 575 13.87 11.28 13.01
CA GLN A 575 14.47 9.99 13.29
C GLN A 575 14.44 9.72 14.80
N ALA A 576 14.00 8.52 15.18
CA ALA A 576 14.01 8.08 16.56
C ALA A 576 15.44 7.94 17.11
N ALA A 577 15.59 8.34 18.37
CA ALA A 577 16.78 8.06 19.16
C ALA A 577 16.87 6.56 19.43
N ARG A 578 18.04 5.97 19.19
CA ARG A 578 18.38 4.63 19.67
C ARG A 578 19.27 4.80 20.90
N PRO A 579 18.86 4.31 22.08
CA PRO A 579 19.78 4.24 23.21
C PRO A 579 21.00 3.40 22.79
N ALA A 580 22.20 3.87 23.12
CA ALA A 580 23.42 3.11 22.86
C ALA A 580 23.25 1.71 23.46
N ALA A 581 23.55 0.67 22.69
CA ALA A 581 23.43 -0.69 23.18
C ALA A 581 24.28 -0.83 24.45
N VAL A 582 23.62 -1.00 25.60
CA VAL A 582 24.30 -1.44 26.82
C VAL A 582 24.89 -2.80 26.46
N ARG A 583 26.22 -2.90 26.36
CA ARG A 583 26.89 -4.20 26.32
C ARG A 583 26.44 -4.94 27.57
N LYS A 584 25.48 -5.86 27.42
CA LYS A 584 25.24 -6.85 28.45
C LYS A 584 26.51 -7.67 28.51
N GLU A 585 27.27 -7.54 29.60
CA GLU A 585 28.32 -8.51 29.89
C GLU A 585 27.72 -9.91 29.78
N PRO A 586 28.41 -10.85 29.14
CA PRO A 586 27.94 -12.22 29.09
C PRO A 586 27.78 -12.69 30.54
N THR A 587 26.54 -12.97 30.94
CA THR A 587 26.28 -13.71 32.17
C THR A 587 27.08 -15.01 32.08
N LYS A 588 28.06 -15.17 32.97
CA LYS A 588 28.86 -16.40 33.07
C LYS A 588 27.91 -17.61 33.17
N PRO A 589 28.28 -18.73 32.51
CA PRO A 589 27.41 -19.87 32.27
C PRO A 589 26.87 -20.52 33.54
#